data_AF-A0A7W7T7X8-F1
#
_entry.id   AF-A0A7W7T7X8-F1
#
_cell.length_a   1.000
_cell.length_b   1.000
_cell.length_c   1.000
_cell.angle_alpha   90.00
_cell.angle_beta   90.00
_cell.angle_gamma   90.00
#
_symmetry.space_group_name_H-M   'P 1'
#
loop_
_entity.id
_entity.type
_entity.pdbx_description
1 polymer ?
#
loop_
_entity_poly.entity_id
_entity_poly.type
_entity_poly.pdbx_seq_one_letter_code
_entity_poly.pdbx_strand_id
1 'polypeptide(L)' 'MAMLVYLHKEAETEAEARYRFHTDGGSDRYLVLDKRSETITPDDGDRDGVFRAAAGKLARAWLDTKAAPDRLIHQS' A
#
# COMPACT_ATOMS: atom_id res chain seq x y z
N MET A 1 2.60 14.07 -16.35
CA MET A 1 3.00 12.65 -16.30
C MET A 1 2.15 12.02 -15.22
N ALA A 2 1.38 10.98 -15.55
CA ALA A 2 0.60 10.24 -14.57
C ALA A 2 1.54 9.36 -13.74
N MET A 3 1.43 9.38 -12.41
CA MET A 3 2.17 8.46 -11.54
C MET A 3 1.37 7.16 -11.42
N LEU A 4 2.01 6.05 -11.81
CA LEU A 4 1.46 4.71 -11.69
C LEU A 4 2.17 3.97 -10.56
N VAL A 5 1.41 3.50 -9.58
CA VAL A 5 1.93 2.73 -8.43
C VAL A 5 1.21 1.41 -8.34
N TYR A 6 1.99 0.33 -8.34
CA TYR A 6 1.51 -1.03 -8.19
C TYR A 6 1.67 -1.46 -6.74
N LEU A 7 0.65 -2.14 -6.20
CA LEU A 7 0.65 -2.69 -4.85
C LEU A 7 0.25 -4.15 -4.93
N HIS A 8 1.07 -5.00 -4.31
CA HIS A 8 0.87 -6.44 -4.25
C HIS A 8 0.96 -6.89 -2.80
N LYS A 9 -0.07 -7.61 -2.33
CA LYS A 9 -0.06 -8.19 -0.99
C LYS A 9 0.93 -9.35 -0.95
N GLU A 10 1.86 -9.30 -0.02
CA GLU A 10 2.88 -10.34 0.16
C GLU A 10 2.51 -11.28 1.30
N ALA A 11 1.95 -10.72 2.38
CA ALA A 11 1.51 -11.48 3.54
C ALA A 11 0.32 -10.81 4.22
N GLU A 12 -0.52 -11.61 4.84
CA GLU A 12 -1.66 -11.14 5.61
C GLU A 12 -1.83 -12.00 6.86
N THR A 13 -2.01 -11.34 7.99
CA THR A 13 -2.42 -11.94 9.26
C THR A 13 -3.72 -11.31 9.71
N GLU A 14 -4.27 -11.76 10.85
CA GLU A 14 -5.45 -11.10 11.45
C GLU A 14 -5.16 -9.67 11.91
N ALA A 15 -3.90 -9.36 12.28
CA ALA A 15 -3.52 -8.06 12.80
C ALA A 15 -3.04 -7.09 11.72
N GLU A 16 -2.40 -7.58 10.67
CA GLU A 16 -1.70 -6.75 9.70
C GLU A 16 -1.69 -7.34 8.30
N ALA A 17 -1.51 -6.49 7.29
CA ALA A 17 -1.29 -6.89 5.90
C ALA A 17 -0.07 -6.17 5.34
N ARG A 18 0.90 -6.94 4.84
CA ARG A 18 2.13 -6.44 4.24
C ARG A 18 1.99 -6.39 2.73
N TYR A 19 2.35 -5.25 2.16
CA TYR A 19 2.30 -5.00 0.72
C TYR A 19 3.68 -4.61 0.20
N ARG A 20 4.01 -5.14 -0.97
CA ARG A 20 5.07 -4.61 -1.82
C ARG A 20 4.48 -3.56 -2.74
N PHE A 21 5.16 -2.45 -2.92
CA PHE A 21 4.77 -1.40 -3.85
C PHE A 21 5.95 -0.86 -4.64
N HIS A 22 5.70 -0.45 -5.88
CA HIS A 22 6.70 0.14 -6.76
C HIS A 22 6.03 1.01 -7.83
N THR A 23 6.80 1.94 -8.40
CA THR A 23 6.42 2.64 -9.64
C THR A 23 6.87 1.85 -10.85
N ASP A 24 6.44 2.25 -12.04
CA ASP A 24 7.04 1.74 -13.28
C ASP A 24 8.54 2.11 -13.32
N GLY A 25 9.40 1.10 -13.49
CA GLY A 25 10.87 1.24 -13.41
C GLY A 25 11.45 1.60 -12.03
N GLY A 26 10.63 1.66 -10.97
CA GLY A 26 11.07 1.97 -9.59
C GLY A 26 11.56 0.75 -8.82
N SER A 27 12.20 0.99 -7.67
CA SER A 27 12.57 -0.08 -6.74
C SER A 27 11.36 -0.61 -5.96
N ASP A 28 11.41 -1.90 -5.63
CA ASP A 28 10.45 -2.52 -4.73
C ASP A 28 10.61 -1.96 -3.31
N ARG A 29 9.49 -1.48 -2.76
CA ARG A 29 9.38 -0.97 -1.39
C ARG A 29 8.24 -1.68 -0.69
N TYR A 30 8.17 -1.58 0.64
CA TYR A 30 7.17 -2.29 1.43
C TYR A 30 6.43 -1.36 2.38
N LEU A 31 5.14 -1.64 2.56
CA LEU A 31 4.31 -0.99 3.55
C LEU A 31 3.48 -2.02 4.30
N VAL A 32 3.08 -1.66 5.52
CA VAL A 32 2.23 -2.47 6.38
C VAL A 32 0.97 -1.69 6.71
N LEU A 33 -0.18 -2.32 6.46
CA LEU A 33 -1.48 -1.93 7.00
C LEU A 33 -1.68 -2.66 8.32
N ASP A 34 -1.68 -1.92 9.42
CA ASP A 34 -2.17 -2.41 10.71
C ASP A 34 -3.70 -2.32 10.70
N LYS A 35 -4.36 -3.48 10.77
CA LYS A 35 -5.83 -3.59 10.72
C LYS A 35 -6.50 -3.17 12.03
N ARG A 36 -5.76 -3.19 13.14
CA ARG A 36 -6.26 -2.84 14.48
C ARG A 36 -6.22 -1.34 14.69
N SER A 37 -5.09 -0.71 14.35
CA SER A 37 -4.93 0.75 14.44
C SER A 37 -5.41 1.50 13.19
N GLU A 38 -5.75 0.76 12.13
CA GLU A 38 -6.09 1.29 10.80
C GLU A 38 -5.02 2.24 10.24
N THR A 39 -3.75 1.97 10.59
CA THR A 39 -2.61 2.79 10.15
C THR A 39 -1.84 2.10 9.03
N ILE A 40 -1.27 2.90 8.13
CA ILE A 40 -0.38 2.43 7.06
C ILE A 40 1.00 3.05 7.27
N THR A 41 2.03 2.21 7.33
CA THR A 41 3.41 2.64 7.56
C THR A 41 4.36 2.05 6.52
N PRO A 42 5.38 2.78 6.05
CA PRO A 42 6.41 2.22 5.19
C PRO A 42 7.45 1.47 6.04
N ASP A 43 7.96 0.35 5.52
CA ASP A 43 9.01 -0.44 6.17
C ASP A 43 10.36 0.29 6.22
N ASP A 44 10.65 1.09 5.19
CA ASP A 44 11.89 1.85 5.07
C ASP A 44 11.83 3.23 5.77
N GLY A 45 10.69 3.58 6.36
CA GLY A 45 10.46 4.87 7.01
C GLY A 45 10.24 6.05 6.05
N ASP A 46 10.34 5.86 4.73
CA ASP A 46 10.23 6.94 3.75
C ASP A 46 8.75 7.15 3.31
N ARG A 47 8.26 8.37 3.50
CA ARG A 47 6.86 8.80 3.27
C ARG A 47 6.72 9.75 2.08
N ASP A 48 7.51 9.52 1.05
CA ASP A 48 7.49 10.21 -0.24
C ASP A 48 6.14 10.17 -0.98
N GLY A 49 6.10 10.76 -2.17
CA GLY A 49 4.89 10.80 -3.01
C GLY A 49 4.39 9.42 -3.44
N VAL A 50 5.31 8.48 -3.71
CA VAL A 50 4.96 7.11 -4.10
C VAL A 50 4.29 6.37 -2.95
N PHE A 51 4.86 6.45 -1.75
CA PHE A 51 4.25 5.90 -0.54
C PHE A 51 2.87 6.50 -0.30
N ARG A 52 2.71 7.82 -0.39
CA ARG A 52 1.42 8.48 -0.15
C ARG A 52 0.35 8.03 -1.14
N ALA A 53 0.70 7.84 -2.40
CA ALA A 53 -0.22 7.30 -3.40
C ALA A 53 -0.60 5.84 -3.13
N ALA A 54 0.38 5.00 -2.79
CA ALA A 54 0.17 3.61 -2.41
C ALA A 54 -0.74 3.49 -1.17
N ALA A 55 -0.36 4.16 -0.08
CA ALA A 55 -1.09 4.18 1.18
C ALA A 55 -2.49 4.76 1.00
N GLY A 56 -2.65 5.85 0.23
CA GLY A 56 -3.96 6.44 -0.03
C GLY A 56 -4.90 5.49 -0.78
N LYS A 57 -4.39 4.77 -1.79
CA LYS A 57 -5.17 3.77 -2.52
C LYS A 57 -5.57 2.60 -1.63
N LEU A 58 -4.63 2.09 -0.83
CA LEU A 58 -4.89 0.99 0.10
C LEU A 58 -5.87 1.39 1.20
N ALA A 59 -5.70 2.56 1.81
CA ALA A 59 -6.62 3.09 2.83
C ALA A 59 -8.04 3.21 2.29
N ARG A 60 -8.20 3.71 1.06
CA ARG A 60 -9.52 3.81 0.45
C ARG A 60 -10.17 2.44 0.24
N ALA A 61 -9.41 1.46 -0.25
CA ALA A 61 -9.93 0.10 -0.43
C ALA A 61 -10.29 -0.55 0.91
N TRP A 62 -9.45 -0.39 1.94
CA TRP A 62 -9.71 -0.89 3.29
C TRP A 62 -10.99 -0.29 3.89
N LEU A 63 -11.18 1.03 3.75
CA LEU A 63 -12.38 1.70 4.26
C LEU A 63 -13.67 1.26 3.55
N ASP A 64 -13.58 0.87 2.28
CA ASP A 64 -14.73 0.49 1.46
C ASP A 64 -15.17 -0.96 1.73
N THR A 65 -14.22 -1.89 1.80
CA THR A 65 -14.52 -3.33 1.87
C THR A 65 -14.22 -3.96 3.22
N LYS A 66 -13.45 -3.29 4.08
CA LYS A 66 -12.84 -3.86 5.30
C LYS A 66 -12.07 -5.17 5.05
N ALA A 67 -11.58 -5.34 3.82
CA ALA A 67 -10.76 -6.46 3.39
C ALA A 67 -9.47 -5.95 2.74
N ALA A 68 -8.34 -6.61 3.01
CA ALA A 68 -7.05 -6.27 2.45
C ALA A 68 -6.93 -6.87 1.02
N PRO A 69 -7.03 -6.07 -0.05
CA PRO A 69 -7.06 -6.62 -1.42
C PRO A 69 -5.72 -7.24 -1.81
N ASP A 70 -5.73 -8.25 -2.68
CA ASP A 70 -4.47 -8.88 -3.13
C ASP A 70 -3.63 -7.96 -4.02
N ARG A 71 -4.29 -7.16 -4.87
CA ARG A 71 -3.65 -6.27 -5.83
C ARG A 71 -4.37 -4.95 -5.92
N LEU A 72 -3.62 -3.86 -5.98
CA LEU A 72 -4.13 -2.51 -6.19
C LEU A 72 -3.22 -1.77 -7.18
N ILE A 73 -3.83 -0.89 -7.96
CA ILE A 73 -3.13 0.02 -8.86
C ILE A 73 -3.63 1.43 -8.55
N HIS A 74 -2.70 2.35 -8.32
CA HIS A 74 -2.96 3.78 -8.24
C HIS A 74 -2.49 4.47 -9.52
N GLN A 75 -3.32 5.33 -10.10
CA GLN A 75 -2.99 6.16 -11.24
C GLN A 75 -3.48 7.59 -10.96
N SER A 76 -2.60 8.59 -11.12
CA SER A 76 -2.91 10.02 -10.94
C SER A 76 -3.10 10.75 -12.27
#